data_AF-A0A2S9FCI3-F1
#
_entry.id   AF-A0A2S9FCI3-F1
#
_cell.length_a   1.000
_cell.length_b   1.000
_cell.length_c   1.000
_cell.angle_alpha   90.00
_cell.angle_beta   90.00
_cell.angle_gamma   90.00
#
_symmetry.space_group_name_H-M   'P 1'
#
loop_
_entity.id
_entity.type
_entity.pdbx_description
1 polymer ?
#
loop_
_entity_poly.entity_id
_entity_poly.type
_entity_poly.pdbx_seq_one_letter_code
_entity_poly.pdbx_strand_id
1 'polypeptide(L)'
;SVASRDRSWGIRPIGEPEPAGRPDSAFQGMWWLYLPLAFDDYQLFLILQEDPDGHRSLYDCTRRWRDGRVEQLDGVRATVHYNPGTRIPHGVHVDFMNRAGDRIQLDVDSKLFAPIAFGSGYGGDSTWAHGTWKGGPFAERVSFDLTDPAVMAGAAFSLIDHVGTAVCTEADGSTREGAGLFEHAVIGPHHPSGFSDWTDVAD
;
A
#
# COMPACT_ATOMS: atom_id res chain seq x y z
N SER A 1 0.64 21.73 6.66
CA SER A 1 0.01 20.43 6.95
C SER A 1 -0.47 19.84 5.64
N VAL A 2 -0.13 18.60 5.36
CA VAL A 2 -0.55 17.85 4.17
C VAL A 2 -1.53 16.77 4.63
N ALA A 3 -2.61 16.57 3.88
CA ALA A 3 -3.56 15.49 4.10
C ALA A 3 -4.16 15.04 2.77
N SER A 4 -4.41 13.75 2.65
CA SER A 4 -5.21 13.14 1.59
C SER A 4 -6.48 12.55 2.19
N ARG A 5 -7.54 12.48 1.39
CA ARG A 5 -8.75 11.74 1.72
C ARG A 5 -9.23 11.05 0.48
N ASP A 6 -9.20 9.74 0.50
CA ASP A 6 -9.78 8.88 -0.50
C ASP A 6 -11.09 8.27 0.00
N ARG A 7 -11.82 7.69 -0.93
CA ARG A 7 -13.01 6.89 -0.63
C ARG A 7 -13.05 5.75 -1.62
N SER A 8 -12.80 4.55 -1.13
CA SER A 8 -13.06 3.31 -1.83
C SER A 8 -14.35 2.66 -1.31
N TRP A 9 -14.91 1.76 -2.10
CA TRP A 9 -15.98 0.86 -1.68
C TRP A 9 -15.77 -0.48 -2.38
N GLY A 10 -16.26 -1.55 -1.76
CA GLY A 10 -16.21 -2.89 -2.31
C GLY A 10 -17.20 -3.77 -1.56
N ILE A 11 -17.56 -4.90 -2.17
CA ILE A 11 -18.35 -5.92 -1.49
C ILE A 11 -17.40 -6.67 -0.56
N ARG A 12 -17.66 -6.62 0.75
CA ARG A 12 -16.90 -7.38 1.74
C ARG A 12 -17.76 -8.55 2.25
N PRO A 13 -17.17 -9.69 2.62
CA PRO A 13 -17.88 -10.70 3.38
C PRO A 13 -18.47 -10.07 4.65
N ILE A 14 -19.75 -10.32 4.91
CA ILE A 14 -20.47 -9.83 6.10
C ILE A 14 -21.20 -11.02 6.71
N GLY A 15 -21.18 -11.11 8.05
CA GLY A 15 -21.83 -12.18 8.79
C GLY A 15 -20.92 -13.36 9.06
N GLU A 16 -21.54 -14.49 9.37
CA GLU A 16 -20.84 -15.75 9.67
C GLU A 16 -20.14 -16.30 8.41
N PRO A 17 -18.96 -16.92 8.56
CA PRO A 17 -18.31 -17.60 7.45
C PRO A 17 -19.26 -18.63 6.83
N GLU A 18 -19.26 -18.72 5.50
CA GLU A 18 -19.94 -19.82 4.84
C GLU A 18 -19.31 -21.16 5.28
N PRO A 19 -20.10 -22.25 5.37
CA PRO A 19 -19.55 -23.58 5.62
C PRO A 19 -18.41 -23.89 4.67
N ALA A 20 -17.34 -24.51 5.17
CA ALA A 20 -16.16 -24.82 4.36
C ALA A 20 -16.54 -25.58 3.08
N GLY A 21 -16.44 -24.87 1.95
CA GLY A 21 -16.68 -25.42 0.61
C GLY A 21 -15.40 -25.96 -0.02
N ARG A 22 -15.44 -26.15 -1.34
CA ARG A 22 -14.20 -26.33 -2.12
C ARG A 22 -13.28 -25.12 -1.84
N PRO A 23 -11.95 -25.33 -1.68
CA PRO A 23 -11.02 -24.23 -1.50
C PRO A 23 -11.22 -23.18 -2.60
N ASP A 24 -11.48 -21.93 -2.19
CA ASP A 24 -11.54 -20.81 -3.10
C ASP A 24 -10.11 -20.51 -3.59
N SER A 25 -9.92 -20.59 -4.89
CA SER A 25 -8.63 -20.33 -5.54
C SER A 25 -8.62 -18.97 -6.27
N ALA A 26 -9.63 -18.13 -6.05
CA ALA A 26 -9.77 -16.85 -6.75
C ALA A 26 -8.75 -15.81 -6.25
N PHE A 27 -8.49 -15.77 -4.94
CA PHE A 27 -7.48 -14.87 -4.37
C PHE A 27 -6.14 -15.60 -4.24
N GLN A 28 -5.19 -15.25 -5.10
CA GLN A 28 -3.86 -15.87 -5.13
C GLN A 28 -2.78 -15.00 -4.50
N GLY A 29 -3.11 -13.75 -4.19
CA GLY A 29 -2.23 -12.78 -3.60
C GLY A 29 -2.60 -11.37 -4.05
N MET A 30 -2.00 -10.38 -3.40
CA MET A 30 -2.14 -8.98 -3.73
C MET A 30 -0.87 -8.24 -3.34
N TRP A 31 -0.26 -7.59 -4.31
CA TRP A 31 0.74 -6.57 -4.10
C TRP A 31 0.09 -5.21 -4.28
N TRP A 32 0.23 -4.33 -3.29
CA TRP A 32 -0.47 -3.04 -3.23
C TRP A 32 0.50 -1.91 -3.01
N LEU A 33 0.43 -0.85 -3.82
CA LEU A 33 1.17 0.39 -3.58
C LEU A 33 0.25 1.59 -3.79
N TYR A 34 0.16 2.44 -2.78
CA TYR A 34 -0.66 3.64 -2.83
C TYR A 34 0.09 4.85 -2.27
N LEU A 35 0.36 5.82 -3.16
CA LEU A 35 1.15 7.03 -2.88
C LEU A 35 0.40 8.32 -3.28
N PRO A 36 -0.55 8.81 -2.47
CA PRO A 36 -1.07 10.16 -2.61
C PRO A 36 -0.11 11.14 -1.92
N LEU A 37 0.72 11.81 -2.73
CA LEU A 37 1.79 12.71 -2.30
C LEU A 37 1.47 14.16 -2.67
N ALA A 38 1.86 15.10 -1.82
CA ALA A 38 1.80 16.52 -2.10
C ALA A 38 3.21 17.14 -2.13
N PHE A 39 3.45 17.93 -3.16
CA PHE A 39 4.62 18.79 -3.36
C PHE A 39 4.15 20.25 -3.36
N ASP A 40 5.08 21.20 -3.41
CA ASP A 40 4.72 22.63 -3.40
C ASP A 40 3.83 23.03 -4.59
N ASP A 41 4.13 22.52 -5.78
CA ASP A 41 3.52 22.94 -7.04
C ASP A 41 2.43 21.98 -7.56
N TYR A 42 2.49 20.71 -7.16
CA TYR A 42 1.60 19.66 -7.63
C TYR A 42 1.34 18.58 -6.58
N GLN A 43 0.33 17.76 -6.86
CA GLN A 43 0.07 16.50 -6.17
C GLN A 43 0.38 15.35 -7.12
N LEU A 44 0.92 14.25 -6.61
CA LEU A 44 1.13 13.01 -7.34
C LEU A 44 0.26 11.94 -6.70
N PHE A 45 -0.52 11.23 -7.51
CA PHE A 45 -1.35 10.13 -7.09
C PHE A 45 -0.90 8.88 -7.84
N LEU A 46 -0.35 7.90 -7.13
CA LEU A 46 -0.04 6.58 -7.68
C LEU A 46 -0.84 5.53 -6.92
N ILE A 47 -1.49 4.63 -7.66
CA ILE A 47 -2.13 3.43 -7.14
C ILE A 47 -1.81 2.25 -8.05
N LEU A 48 -1.31 1.17 -7.47
CA LEU A 48 -0.98 -0.06 -8.17
C LEU A 48 -1.53 -1.25 -7.37
N GLN A 49 -2.19 -2.16 -8.07
CA GLN A 49 -2.50 -3.50 -7.56
C GLN A 49 -1.98 -4.54 -8.55
N GLU A 50 -1.10 -5.41 -8.09
CA GLU A 50 -0.50 -6.49 -8.87
C GLU A 50 -0.91 -7.86 -8.30
N ASP A 51 -1.12 -8.81 -9.20
CA ASP A 51 -1.25 -10.23 -8.85
C ASP A 51 0.14 -10.88 -8.62
N PRO A 52 0.24 -12.16 -8.24
CA PRO A 52 1.52 -12.81 -7.95
C PRO A 52 2.59 -12.72 -9.06
N ASP A 53 2.18 -12.63 -10.32
CA ASP A 53 3.07 -12.56 -11.48
C ASP A 53 3.45 -11.12 -11.86
N GLY A 54 2.93 -10.12 -11.14
CA GLY A 54 3.15 -8.70 -11.42
C GLY A 54 2.14 -8.11 -12.43
N HIS A 55 1.06 -8.82 -12.75
CA HIS A 55 0.05 -8.28 -13.64
C HIS A 55 -0.82 -7.26 -12.90
N ARG A 56 -0.89 -6.04 -13.46
CA ARG A 56 -1.64 -4.94 -12.88
C ARG A 56 -3.14 -5.09 -13.11
N SER A 57 -3.87 -5.34 -12.03
CA SER A 57 -5.33 -5.33 -12.00
C SER A 57 -5.92 -3.95 -11.70
N LEU A 58 -5.12 -3.06 -11.08
CA LEU A 58 -5.44 -1.65 -10.84
C LEU A 58 -4.22 -0.77 -11.12
N TYR A 59 -4.46 0.35 -11.80
CA TYR A 59 -3.43 1.32 -12.15
C TYR A 59 -4.02 2.73 -12.31
N ASP A 60 -3.46 3.70 -11.59
CA ASP A 60 -3.54 5.13 -11.93
C ASP A 60 -2.24 5.80 -11.49
N CYS A 61 -1.71 6.70 -12.31
CA CYS A 61 -0.56 7.53 -11.98
C CYS A 61 -0.75 8.93 -12.59
N THR A 62 -1.10 9.91 -11.76
CA THR A 62 -1.37 11.28 -12.22
C THR A 62 -0.67 12.33 -11.38
N ARG A 63 -0.14 13.35 -12.05
CA ARG A 63 0.24 14.63 -11.44
C ARG A 63 -0.83 15.67 -11.67
N ARG A 64 -1.14 16.46 -10.64
CA ARG A 64 -2.15 17.52 -10.68
C ARG A 64 -1.58 18.82 -10.12
N TRP A 65 -1.59 19.88 -10.92
CA TRP A 65 -1.07 21.19 -10.54
C TRP A 65 -2.19 22.09 -10.01
N ARG A 66 -1.80 23.12 -9.26
CA ARG A 66 -2.73 24.13 -8.71
C ARG A 66 -3.51 24.90 -9.79
N ASP A 67 -2.95 24.99 -10.99
CA ASP A 67 -3.58 25.66 -12.15
C ASP A 67 -4.60 24.78 -12.89
N GLY A 68 -4.84 23.56 -12.41
CA GLY A 68 -5.78 22.61 -12.99
C GLY A 68 -5.21 21.72 -14.09
N ARG A 69 -3.92 21.86 -14.44
CA ARG A 69 -3.27 20.87 -15.32
C ARG A 69 -3.25 19.50 -14.67
N VAL A 70 -3.50 18.49 -15.48
CA VAL A 70 -3.40 17.08 -15.12
C VAL A 70 -2.49 16.41 -16.13
N GLU A 71 -1.48 15.71 -15.64
CA GLU A 71 -0.58 14.91 -16.45
C GLU A 71 -0.70 13.46 -16.01
N GLN A 72 -1.00 12.58 -16.97
CA GLN A 72 -0.87 11.15 -16.76
C GLN A 72 0.59 10.76 -16.94
N LEU A 73 1.12 10.02 -15.97
CA LEU A 73 2.41 9.35 -16.06
C LEU A 73 2.16 7.90 -16.46
N ASP A 74 3.07 7.36 -17.26
CA ASP A 74 3.03 6.01 -17.80
C ASP A 74 4.36 5.30 -17.53
N GLY A 75 4.48 4.03 -17.97
CA GLY A 75 5.76 3.31 -17.88
C GLY A 75 6.25 3.06 -16.45
N VAL A 76 5.34 3.14 -15.47
CA VAL A 76 5.65 3.13 -14.03
C VAL A 76 6.33 1.82 -13.64
N ARG A 77 7.48 1.90 -12.99
CA ARG A 77 8.19 0.77 -12.41
C ARG A 77 8.52 1.09 -10.97
N ALA A 78 7.94 0.35 -10.03
CA ALA A 78 8.17 0.53 -8.61
C ALA A 78 9.09 -0.57 -8.08
N THR A 79 10.09 -0.18 -7.30
CA THR A 79 10.96 -1.08 -6.52
C THR A 79 10.79 -0.72 -5.05
N VAL A 80 10.11 -1.58 -4.30
CA VAL A 80 9.94 -1.40 -2.85
C VAL A 80 11.14 -2.00 -2.13
N HIS A 81 11.63 -1.30 -1.11
CA HIS A 81 12.71 -1.72 -0.25
C HIS A 81 12.14 -2.13 1.10
N TYR A 82 12.42 -3.35 1.54
CA TYR A 82 11.86 -3.95 2.75
C TYR A 82 12.92 -4.07 3.84
N ASN A 83 12.49 -4.00 5.11
CA ASN A 83 13.38 -4.31 6.22
C ASN A 83 13.72 -5.81 6.19
N PRO A 84 15.02 -6.19 6.31
CA PRO A 84 15.44 -7.58 6.34
C PRO A 84 14.66 -8.42 7.35
N GLY A 85 14.32 -9.65 6.96
CA GLY A 85 13.52 -10.57 7.75
C GLY A 85 12.03 -10.18 7.88
N THR A 86 11.55 -9.21 7.10
CA THR A 86 10.14 -8.77 7.11
C THR A 86 9.60 -8.48 5.71
N ARG A 87 8.32 -8.12 5.63
CA ARG A 87 7.69 -7.47 4.46
C ARG A 87 7.35 -5.99 4.71
N ILE A 88 7.92 -5.40 5.77
CA ILE A 88 7.65 -4.01 6.14
C ILE A 88 8.54 -3.12 5.29
N PRO A 89 7.99 -2.19 4.50
CA PRO A 89 8.79 -1.32 3.66
C PRO A 89 9.50 -0.24 4.47
N HIS A 90 10.73 0.09 4.07
CA HIS A 90 11.43 1.29 4.52
C HIS A 90 11.54 2.35 3.42
N GLY A 91 11.28 2.00 2.16
CA GLY A 91 11.17 2.97 1.08
C GLY A 91 10.68 2.37 -0.24
N VAL A 92 10.49 3.22 -1.24
CA VAL A 92 10.17 2.82 -2.61
C VAL A 92 10.82 3.78 -3.60
N HIS A 93 11.45 3.21 -4.63
CA HIS A 93 11.89 3.94 -5.82
C HIS A 93 10.88 3.71 -6.95
N VAL A 94 10.49 4.76 -7.65
CA VAL A 94 9.57 4.68 -8.78
C VAL A 94 10.12 5.45 -9.96
N ASP A 95 10.32 4.75 -11.08
CA ASP A 95 10.56 5.38 -12.38
C ASP A 95 9.23 5.57 -13.11
N PHE A 96 9.04 6.73 -13.72
CA PHE A 96 7.92 7.05 -14.60
C PHE A 96 8.41 7.54 -15.97
N MET A 97 7.50 7.53 -16.93
CA MET A 97 7.63 8.25 -18.19
C MET A 97 6.43 9.19 -18.38
N ASN A 98 6.65 10.38 -18.93
CA ASN A 98 5.55 11.20 -19.44
C ASN A 98 5.27 10.89 -20.93
N ARG A 99 4.27 11.55 -21.50
CA ARG A 99 3.90 11.39 -22.93
C ARG A 99 4.99 11.85 -23.91
N ALA A 100 5.88 12.76 -23.49
CA ALA A 100 7.01 13.21 -24.31
C ALA A 100 8.17 12.18 -24.31
N GLY A 101 8.13 11.18 -23.42
CA GLY A 101 9.19 10.19 -23.25
C GLY A 101 10.24 10.60 -22.21
N ASP A 102 10.02 11.70 -21.49
CA ASP A 102 10.90 12.13 -20.41
C ASP A 102 10.78 11.15 -19.24
N ARG A 103 11.92 10.89 -18.58
CA ARG A 103 11.99 10.02 -17.40
C ARG A 103 11.95 10.86 -16.13
N ILE A 104 11.10 10.45 -15.21
CA ILE A 104 10.92 11.10 -13.91
C ILE A 104 11.15 10.03 -12.85
N GLN A 105 11.82 10.39 -11.76
CA GLN A 105 12.11 9.48 -10.66
C GLN A 105 11.45 9.97 -9.38
N LEU A 106 10.93 9.06 -8.57
CA LEU A 106 10.39 9.35 -7.25
C LEU A 106 10.98 8.38 -6.24
N ASP A 107 11.63 8.94 -5.24
CA ASP A 107 12.10 8.20 -4.07
C ASP A 107 11.21 8.57 -2.89
N VAL A 108 10.66 7.57 -2.18
CA VAL A 108 9.85 7.77 -0.98
C VAL A 108 10.45 6.98 0.18
N ASP A 109 10.74 7.68 1.27
CA ASP A 109 11.15 7.07 2.53
C ASP A 109 9.95 6.89 3.47
N SER A 110 9.87 5.73 4.10
CA SER A 110 8.98 5.47 5.24
C SER A 110 9.55 6.11 6.52
N LYS A 111 8.73 6.87 7.27
CA LYS A 111 9.14 7.50 8.54
C LYS A 111 8.41 6.95 9.77
N LEU A 112 7.08 6.86 9.72
CA LEU A 112 6.24 6.34 10.80
C LEU A 112 5.22 5.40 10.18
N PHE A 113 5.05 4.21 10.76
CA PHE A 113 4.10 3.22 10.25
C PHE A 113 2.91 3.03 11.18
N ALA A 114 1.78 2.63 10.61
CA ALA A 114 0.54 2.28 11.28
C ALA A 114 -0.03 1.01 10.62
N PRO A 115 0.07 -0.17 11.26
CA PRO A 115 -0.53 -1.40 10.76
C PRO A 115 -2.05 -1.30 10.86
N ILE A 116 -2.71 -0.89 9.77
CA ILE A 116 -4.12 -0.55 9.82
C ILE A 116 -5.01 -1.76 10.05
N ALA A 117 -4.55 -2.98 9.84
CA ALA A 117 -5.29 -4.21 10.19
C ALA A 117 -5.52 -4.39 11.69
N PHE A 118 -4.71 -3.77 12.54
CA PHE A 118 -4.75 -4.01 13.98
C PHE A 118 -5.91 -3.26 14.62
N GLY A 119 -6.97 -3.99 14.98
CA GLY A 119 -8.07 -3.40 15.74
C GLY A 119 -8.94 -2.42 14.94
N SER A 120 -8.95 -2.51 13.61
CA SER A 120 -9.87 -1.73 12.76
C SER A 120 -10.91 -2.59 12.03
N GLY A 121 -10.74 -3.91 12.05
CA GLY A 121 -11.52 -4.84 11.23
C GLY A 121 -11.14 -4.82 9.75
N TYR A 122 -10.07 -4.09 9.38
CA TYR A 122 -9.37 -4.27 8.12
C TYR A 122 -8.67 -5.63 8.16
N GLY A 123 -8.81 -6.44 7.11
CA GLY A 123 -8.48 -7.88 7.14
C GLY A 123 -7.08 -8.22 7.66
N GLY A 124 -6.91 -9.44 8.19
CA GLY A 124 -5.66 -9.91 8.81
C GLY A 124 -5.80 -10.27 10.29
N ASP A 125 -6.81 -9.74 10.97
CA ASP A 125 -7.19 -10.14 12.34
C ASP A 125 -8.25 -11.25 12.29
N SER A 126 -7.96 -12.40 12.90
CA SER A 126 -8.88 -13.54 12.95
C SER A 126 -9.92 -13.44 14.06
N THR A 127 -9.73 -12.53 15.02
CA THR A 127 -10.66 -12.33 16.15
C THR A 127 -11.87 -11.47 15.76
N TRP A 128 -11.72 -10.63 14.72
CA TRP A 128 -12.83 -9.90 14.13
C TRP A 128 -12.50 -9.34 12.75
N ALA A 129 -13.50 -9.33 11.89
CA ALA A 129 -13.44 -8.71 10.58
C ALA A 129 -14.60 -7.72 10.41
N HIS A 130 -14.54 -6.94 9.34
CA HIS A 130 -15.66 -6.08 8.95
C HIS A 130 -16.97 -6.88 8.88
N GLY A 131 -18.00 -6.43 9.60
CA GLY A 131 -19.32 -7.06 9.54
C GLY A 131 -19.51 -8.35 10.36
N THR A 132 -18.58 -8.71 11.26
CA THR A 132 -18.77 -9.83 12.20
C THR A 132 -19.93 -9.55 13.17
N TRP A 133 -20.86 -10.49 13.31
CA TRP A 133 -21.95 -10.40 14.30
C TRP A 133 -21.41 -10.58 15.72
N LYS A 134 -21.76 -9.67 16.64
CA LYS A 134 -21.29 -9.66 18.03
C LYS A 134 -22.39 -9.94 19.06
N GLY A 135 -23.50 -10.56 18.64
CA GLY A 135 -24.60 -10.92 19.54
C GLY A 135 -25.51 -9.76 19.99
N GLY A 136 -25.29 -8.53 19.51
CA GLY A 136 -26.07 -7.34 19.87
C GLY A 136 -25.25 -6.06 19.72
N PRO A 137 -25.68 -4.95 20.37
CA PRO A 137 -24.85 -3.74 20.50
C PRO A 137 -23.50 -4.08 21.16
N PHE A 138 -22.41 -3.66 20.53
CA PHE A 138 -21.06 -4.05 20.92
C PHE A 138 -20.09 -2.87 20.76
N ALA A 139 -19.13 -2.77 21.68
CA ALA A 139 -17.99 -1.87 21.58
C ALA A 139 -16.78 -2.54 22.23
N GLU A 140 -15.62 -2.38 21.60
CA GLU A 140 -14.35 -2.94 22.07
C GLU A 140 -13.24 -1.92 21.90
N ARG A 141 -12.24 -2.01 22.79
CA ARG A 141 -10.98 -1.30 22.66
C ARG A 141 -9.86 -2.32 22.77
N VAL A 142 -9.00 -2.32 21.77
CA VAL A 142 -7.74 -3.06 21.76
C VAL A 142 -6.58 -2.08 21.80
N SER A 143 -5.44 -2.54 22.32
CA SER A 143 -4.19 -1.81 22.36
C SER A 143 -3.08 -2.78 21.99
N PHE A 144 -2.18 -2.34 21.11
CA PHE A 144 -1.04 -3.12 20.66
C PHE A 144 0.26 -2.40 21.03
N ASP A 145 1.24 -3.15 21.54
CA ASP A 145 2.61 -2.65 21.69
C ASP A 145 3.33 -2.86 20.35
N LEU A 146 3.53 -1.79 19.59
CA LEU A 146 4.20 -1.84 18.29
C LEU A 146 5.72 -2.02 18.41
N THR A 147 6.26 -2.14 19.62
CA THR A 147 7.64 -2.54 19.87
C THR A 147 7.79 -4.03 20.15
N ASP A 148 6.69 -4.76 20.37
CA ASP A 148 6.69 -6.21 20.56
C ASP A 148 6.87 -6.94 19.21
N PRO A 149 7.95 -7.72 19.02
CA PRO A 149 8.16 -8.49 17.80
C PRO A 149 7.03 -9.48 17.47
N ALA A 150 6.36 -10.04 18.49
CA ALA A 150 5.26 -10.98 18.28
C ALA A 150 4.02 -10.29 17.70
N VAL A 151 3.77 -9.05 18.12
CA VAL A 151 2.73 -8.19 17.56
C VAL A 151 3.09 -7.81 16.12
N MET A 152 4.32 -7.34 15.89
CA MET A 152 4.76 -6.87 14.58
C MET A 152 4.91 -7.99 13.53
N ALA A 153 5.07 -9.25 13.95
CA ALA A 153 5.11 -10.40 13.05
C ALA A 153 3.84 -10.51 12.19
N GLY A 154 2.67 -10.15 12.72
CA GLY A 154 1.42 -10.13 11.96
C GLY A 154 1.29 -8.92 11.01
N ALA A 155 1.89 -7.78 11.38
CA ALA A 155 1.74 -6.53 10.62
C ALA A 155 2.28 -6.67 9.19
N ALA A 156 3.41 -7.38 9.03
CA ALA A 156 4.09 -7.60 7.76
C ALA A 156 3.21 -8.29 6.70
N PHE A 157 2.14 -8.98 7.09
CA PHE A 157 1.26 -9.71 6.18
C PHE A 157 -0.08 -9.00 5.96
N SER A 158 -0.12 -7.70 6.24
CA SER A 158 -1.32 -6.86 6.13
C SER A 158 -0.98 -5.51 5.48
N LEU A 159 -1.99 -4.66 5.31
CA LEU A 159 -1.80 -3.29 4.85
C LEU A 159 -1.20 -2.44 5.96
N ILE A 160 -0.15 -1.68 5.62
CA ILE A 160 0.52 -0.76 6.53
C ILE A 160 0.54 0.63 5.87
N ASP A 161 0.04 1.61 6.62
CA ASP A 161 0.13 3.02 6.26
C ASP A 161 1.42 3.59 6.81
N HIS A 162 2.19 4.29 5.99
CA HIS A 162 3.37 5.01 6.41
C HIS A 162 3.24 6.50 6.14
N VAL A 163 3.80 7.32 7.03
CA VAL A 163 4.15 8.70 6.71
C VAL A 163 5.35 8.65 5.76
N GLY A 164 5.14 9.09 4.52
CA GLY A 164 6.14 9.14 3.47
C GLY A 164 6.73 10.54 3.30
N THR A 165 8.06 10.64 3.22
CA THR A 165 8.74 11.82 2.65
C THR A 165 9.25 11.46 1.27
N ALA A 166 9.05 12.34 0.30
CA ALA A 166 9.29 12.06 -1.11
C ALA A 166 10.27 13.06 -1.73
N VAL A 167 11.09 12.59 -2.66
CA VAL A 167 11.88 13.41 -3.57
C VAL A 167 11.53 13.01 -4.99
N CYS A 168 11.02 13.95 -5.78
CA CYS A 168 10.75 13.74 -7.20
C CYS A 168 11.81 14.46 -8.02
N THR A 169 12.48 13.73 -8.92
CA THR A 169 13.51 14.24 -9.83
C THR A 169 12.97 14.25 -11.26
N GLU A 170 12.88 15.44 -11.87
CA GLU A 170 12.44 15.62 -13.25
C GLU A 170 13.56 15.26 -14.23
N ALA A 171 13.23 15.14 -15.53
CA ALA A 171 14.21 14.79 -16.56
C ALA A 171 15.33 15.83 -16.76
N ASP A 172 15.11 17.08 -16.37
CA ASP A 172 16.13 18.14 -16.39
C ASP A 172 17.05 18.12 -15.15
N GLY A 173 16.83 17.16 -14.24
CA GLY A 173 17.56 17.00 -12.99
C GLY A 173 17.07 17.90 -11.85
N SER A 174 16.03 18.71 -12.06
CA SER A 174 15.42 19.47 -10.98
C SER A 174 14.71 18.54 -9.99
N THR A 175 14.79 18.86 -8.70
CA THR A 175 14.18 18.07 -7.64
C THR A 175 13.10 18.84 -6.91
N ARG A 176 12.07 18.13 -6.44
CA ARG A 176 11.05 18.65 -5.54
C ARG A 176 10.86 17.72 -4.36
N GLU A 177 10.76 18.31 -3.18
CA GLU A 177 10.43 17.58 -1.95
C GLU A 177 8.91 17.56 -1.75
N GLY A 178 8.42 16.44 -1.25
CA GLY A 178 7.02 16.22 -0.97
C GLY A 178 6.81 15.33 0.23
N ALA A 179 5.56 15.18 0.64
CA ALA A 179 5.17 14.27 1.70
C ALA A 179 3.75 13.75 1.46
N GLY A 180 3.42 12.62 2.06
CA GLY A 180 2.08 12.05 1.98
C GLY A 180 1.98 10.68 2.61
N LEU A 181 0.98 9.92 2.18
CA LEU A 181 0.82 8.53 2.57
C LEU A 181 1.72 7.65 1.69
N PHE A 182 2.38 6.69 2.33
CA PHE A 182 2.98 5.54 1.69
C PHE A 182 2.28 4.29 2.25
N GLU A 183 1.23 3.83 1.58
CA GLU A 183 0.53 2.61 1.94
C GLU A 183 1.03 1.46 1.06
N HIS A 184 1.38 0.35 1.70
CA HIS A 184 1.92 -0.81 0.99
C HIS A 184 1.55 -2.12 1.68
N ALA A 185 1.40 -3.17 0.86
CA ALA A 185 1.22 -4.53 1.33
C ALA A 185 1.73 -5.53 0.29
N VAL A 186 2.23 -6.67 0.77
CA VAL A 186 2.40 -7.88 -0.03
C VAL A 186 1.72 -9.04 0.68
N ILE A 187 0.52 -9.40 0.23
CA ILE A 187 -0.27 -10.48 0.78
C ILE A 187 -0.14 -11.68 -0.16
N GLY A 188 0.50 -12.76 0.29
CA GLY A 188 0.81 -13.91 -0.56
C GLY A 188 2.07 -13.72 -1.42
N PRO A 189 2.27 -14.55 -2.45
CA PRO A 189 3.40 -14.44 -3.35
C PRO A 189 3.36 -13.14 -4.18
N HIS A 190 4.53 -12.60 -4.49
CA HIS A 190 4.75 -11.59 -5.50
C HIS A 190 6.16 -11.79 -6.09
N HIS A 191 6.23 -12.56 -7.17
CA HIS A 191 7.48 -12.98 -7.79
C HIS A 191 8.39 -11.81 -8.22
N PRO A 192 7.86 -10.68 -8.75
CA PRO A 192 8.70 -9.51 -9.06
C PRO A 192 9.39 -8.87 -7.84
N SER A 193 8.82 -9.01 -6.64
CA SER A 193 9.44 -8.54 -5.40
C SER A 193 10.30 -9.60 -4.69
N GLY A 194 10.42 -10.80 -5.27
CA GLY A 194 11.19 -11.91 -4.69
C GLY A 194 10.43 -12.76 -3.67
N PHE A 195 9.14 -12.51 -3.43
CA PHE A 195 8.32 -13.32 -2.54
C PHE A 195 7.66 -14.46 -3.32
N SER A 196 8.06 -15.69 -3.06
CA SER A 196 7.59 -16.89 -3.74
C SER A 196 6.41 -17.57 -3.04
N ASP A 197 6.22 -17.34 -1.73
CA ASP A 197 5.12 -17.88 -0.95
C ASP A 197 4.44 -16.88 0.01
N TRP A 198 3.53 -17.37 0.85
CA TRP A 198 2.74 -16.59 1.80
C TRP A 198 3.51 -16.12 3.03
N THR A 199 4.65 -16.72 3.30
CA THR A 199 5.45 -16.58 4.53
C THR A 199 6.84 -16.00 4.29
N ASP A 200 7.29 -15.94 3.04
CA ASP A 200 8.58 -15.38 2.66
C ASP A 200 8.76 -13.97 3.21
N VAL A 201 10.00 -13.64 3.53
CA VAL A 201 10.41 -12.32 4.00
C VAL A 201 11.61 -11.86 3.20
N ALA A 202 11.86 -10.55 3.17
CA ALA A 202 13.00 -10.01 2.45
C ALA A 202 14.31 -10.42 3.13
N ASP A 203 15.35 -10.64 2.32
CA ASP A 203 16.70 -10.93 2.81
C ASP A 203 17.33 -9.75 3.59
#